data_AF-A0A3N9NTW5-F1
#
_entry.id   AF-A0A3N9NTW5-F1
#
_cell.length_a   1.000
_cell.length_b   1.000
_cell.length_c   1.000
_cell.angle_alpha   90.00
_cell.angle_beta   90.00
_cell.angle_gamma   90.00
#
_symmetry.space_group_name_H-M   'P 1'
#
loop_
_entity.id
_entity.type
_entity.pdbx_description
1 polymer ?
#
loop_
_entity_poly.entity_id
_entity_poly.type
_entity_poly.pdbx_seq_one_letter_code
_entity_poly.pdbx_strand_id
1 'polypeptide(L)' 'MTILIWLKYDRLKNIRFFKILSAGFYFFLAGWLFSSLEGFFWESLLNISEHICYLIGSLLLAYWIYKISGVKIEVK' A
#
# COMPACT_ATOMS: atom_id res chain seq x y z
N MET A 1 7.89 0.84 -11.94
CA MET A 1 6.81 0.03 -11.29
C MET A 1 5.40 0.56 -11.59
N THR A 2 5.16 1.87 -11.47
CA THR A 2 3.89 2.55 -11.83
C THR A 2 3.42 2.29 -13.28
N ILE A 3 4.36 2.18 -14.22
CA ILE A 3 4.08 1.87 -15.64
C ILE A 3 3.38 0.51 -15.81
N LEU A 4 3.66 -0.49 -14.96
CA LEU A 4 3.02 -1.81 -15.05
C LEU A 4 1.57 -1.80 -14.59
N ILE A 5 1.22 -0.94 -13.63
CA ILE A 5 -0.16 -0.74 -13.16
C ILE A 5 -1.00 -0.10 -14.27
N TRP A 6 -0.40 0.84 -15.00
CA TRP A 6 -1.04 1.50 -16.14
C TRP A 6 -1.18 0.58 -17.35
N LEU A 7 -0.11 -0.13 -17.74
CA LEU A 7 -0.11 -1.03 -18.90
C LEU A 7 -1.01 -2.27 -18.73
N LYS A 8 -1.28 -2.70 -17.48
CA LYS A 8 -2.21 -3.80 -17.19
C LYS A 8 -3.50 -3.34 -16.51
N TYR A 9 -3.81 -2.04 -16.58
CA TYR A 9 -4.99 -1.47 -15.92
C TYR A 9 -6.28 -2.22 -16.26
N ASP A 10 -6.45 -2.62 -17.52
CA ASP A 10 -7.61 -3.40 -17.99
C ASP A 10 -7.74 -4.77 -17.30
N ARG A 11 -6.62 -5.48 -17.04
CA ARG A 11 -6.61 -6.74 -16.27
C ARG A 11 -6.67 -6.52 -14.75
N LEU A 12 -6.18 -5.38 -14.27
CA LEU A 12 -6.18 -5.01 -12.84
C LEU A 12 -7.56 -4.53 -12.35
N LYS A 13 -8.38 -3.92 -13.22
CA LYS A 13 -9.72 -3.44 -12.88
C LYS A 13 -10.69 -4.56 -12.51
N ASN A 14 -10.43 -5.78 -12.97
CA ASN A 14 -11.18 -7.00 -12.63
C ASN A 14 -10.72 -7.67 -11.32
N ILE A 15 -9.70 -7.13 -10.65
CA ILE A 15 -9.28 -7.64 -9.35
C ILE A 15 -10.30 -7.22 -8.29
N ARG A 16 -10.83 -8.22 -7.57
CA ARG A 16 -11.74 -7.99 -6.43
C ARG A 16 -11.10 -7.01 -5.44
N PHE A 17 -11.85 -5.97 -5.10
CA PHE A 17 -11.42 -4.92 -4.15
C PHE A 17 -10.16 -4.13 -4.57
N PHE A 18 -9.94 -3.91 -5.87
CA PHE A 18 -8.81 -3.13 -6.41
C PHE A 18 -8.60 -1.76 -5.74
N LYS A 19 -9.67 -1.07 -5.30
CA LYS A 19 -9.57 0.22 -4.60
C LYS A 19 -8.70 0.15 -3.34
N ILE A 20 -8.78 -0.95 -2.59
CA ILE A 20 -8.02 -1.16 -1.34
C ILE A 20 -6.55 -1.40 -1.66
N LEU A 21 -6.29 -2.21 -2.69
CA LEU A 21 -4.93 -2.46 -3.19
C LEU A 21 -4.28 -1.16 -3.69
N SER A 22 -5.02 -0.36 -4.47
CA SER A 22 -4.50 0.92 -4.96
C SER A 22 -4.22 1.89 -3.81
N ALA A 23 -5.09 1.96 -2.80
CA ALA A 23 -4.87 2.81 -1.63
C ALA A 23 -3.60 2.40 -0.88
N GLY A 24 -3.39 1.10 -0.62
CA GLY A 24 -2.16 0.60 0.00
C GLY A 24 -0.92 0.96 -0.82
N PHE A 25 -0.99 0.83 -2.14
CA PHE A 25 0.10 1.19 -3.03
C PHE A 25 0.45 2.69 -2.98
N TYR A 26 -0.55 3.58 -2.91
CA TYR A 26 -0.30 5.01 -2.74
C TYR A 26 0.34 5.34 -1.40
N PHE A 27 0.00 4.63 -0.32
CA PHE A 27 0.67 4.78 0.97
C PHE A 27 2.14 4.33 0.92
N PHE A 28 2.44 3.22 0.24
CA PHE A 28 3.83 2.82 0.02
C PHE A 28 4.60 3.85 -0.83
N LEU A 29 3.97 4.42 -1.86
CA LEU A 29 4.58 5.46 -2.68
C LEU A 29 4.84 6.74 -1.86
N ALA A 30 3.91 7.13 -0.99
CA ALA A 30 4.07 8.27 -0.09
C ALA A 30 5.21 8.05 0.91
N GLY A 31 5.31 6.85 1.50
CA GLY A 31 6.43 6.49 2.38
C GLY A 31 7.78 6.58 1.67
N TRP A 32 7.86 6.08 0.43
CA TRP A 32 9.07 6.20 -0.38
C TRP A 32 9.45 7.65 -0.73
N LEU A 33 8.45 8.51 -0.97
CA LEU A 33 8.69 9.94 -1.17
C LEU A 33 9.20 10.60 0.12
N PHE A 34 8.67 10.24 1.29
CA PHE A 34 9.17 10.73 2.56
C PHE A 34 10.60 10.27 2.84
N SER A 35 10.92 9.01 2.56
CA SER A 35 12.30 8.48 2.60
C SER A 35 13.26 9.28 1.74
N SER A 36 12.82 9.60 0.52
CA SER A 36 13.63 10.38 -0.43
C SER A 36 13.82 11.83 0.04
N LEU A 37 12.86 12.38 0.81
CA LEU A 37 12.94 13.73 1.40
C LEU A 37 13.68 13.75 2.74
N GLU A 38 13.72 12.63 3.47
CA GLU A 38 14.45 12.47 4.74
C GLU A 38 15.93 12.82 4.56
N GLY A 39 16.53 12.39 3.45
CA GLY A 39 17.91 12.74 3.10
C GLY A 39 18.18 14.23 2.83
N PHE A 40 17.14 15.07 2.78
CA PHE A 40 17.25 16.52 2.56
C PHE A 40 16.75 17.37 3.74
N PHE A 41 15.76 16.90 4.51
CA PHE A 41 15.10 17.67 5.57
C PHE A 41 14.63 16.81 6.75
N TRP A 42 14.57 17.41 7.95
CA TRP A 42 13.88 16.93 9.17
C TRP A 42 13.80 15.39 9.33
N GLU A 43 14.97 14.75 9.41
CA GLU A 43 15.13 13.28 9.44
C GLU A 43 14.12 12.57 10.37
N SER A 44 14.04 12.99 11.64
CA SER A 44 13.21 12.28 12.63
C SER A 44 11.70 12.32 12.32
N LEU A 45 11.15 13.44 11.83
CA LEU A 45 9.73 13.55 11.51
C LEU A 45 9.36 12.82 10.22
N LEU A 46 10.24 12.89 9.21
CA LEU A 46 10.05 12.23 7.93
C LEU A 46 10.19 10.71 8.05
N ASN A 47 11.12 10.24 8.87
CA ASN A 47 11.29 8.82 9.19
C ASN A 47 10.06 8.21 9.88
N ILE A 48 9.50 8.90 10.90
CA ILE A 48 8.25 8.45 11.55
C ILE A 48 7.09 8.42 10.53
N SER A 49 7.01 9.43 9.67
CA SER A 49 5.96 9.51 8.65
C SER A 49 6.11 8.42 7.58
N GLU A 50 7.33 8.07 7.19
CA GLU A 50 7.65 6.94 6.33
C GLU A 50 7.16 5.62 6.95
N HIS A 51 7.55 5.36 8.21
CA HIS A 51 7.14 4.15 8.91
C HIS A 51 5.62 4.04 9.06
N ILE A 52 4.91 5.14 9.37
CA ILE A 52 3.45 5.15 9.42
C ILE A 52 2.85 4.84 8.04
N CYS A 53 3.40 5.42 6.97
CA CYS A 53 2.93 5.15 5.61
C CYS A 53 3.08 3.67 5.23
N TYR A 54 4.22 3.05 5.54
CA TYR A 54 4.44 1.63 5.30
C TYR A 54 3.57 0.73 6.18
N LEU A 55 3.33 1.11 7.44
CA LEU A 55 2.42 0.39 8.33
C LEU A 55 1.00 0.39 7.74
N ILE A 56 0.47 1.56 7.37
CA ILE A 56 -0.87 1.70 6.79
C ILE A 56 -0.95 0.97 5.45
N GLY A 57 0.06 1.10 4.59
CA GLY A 57 0.16 0.36 3.33
C GLY A 57 0.11 -1.16 3.54
N SER A 58 0.82 -1.66 4.54
CA SER A 58 0.86 -3.09 4.89
C SER A 58 -0.46 -3.60 5.45
N LEU A 59 -1.13 -2.81 6.32
CA LEU A 59 -2.46 -3.14 6.84
C LEU A 59 -3.51 -3.19 5.73
N LEU A 60 -3.48 -2.23 4.80
CA LEU A 60 -4.37 -2.22 3.63
C LEU A 60 -4.12 -3.42 2.72
N LEU A 61 -2.86 -3.80 2.51
CA LEU A 61 -2.50 -5.00 1.75
C LEU A 61 -3.00 -6.27 2.45
N ALA A 62 -2.79 -6.40 3.76
CA ALA A 62 -3.26 -7.52 4.56
C ALA A 62 -4.79 -7.62 4.55
N TYR A 63 -5.48 -6.48 4.67
CA TYR A 63 -6.94 -6.42 4.58
C TYR A 63 -7.44 -6.81 3.19
N TRP A 64 -6.75 -6.37 2.14
CA TRP A 64 -7.07 -6.77 0.77
C TRP A 64 -6.88 -8.27 0.54
N ILE A 65 -5.78 -8.85 1.04
CA ILE A 65 -5.54 -10.30 1.01
C ILE A 65 -6.66 -11.03 1.76
N TYR A 66 -7.01 -10.57 2.97
CA TYR A 66 -8.11 -11.16 3.74
C TYR A 66 -9.44 -11.16 2.96
N LYS A 67 -9.77 -10.03 2.30
CA LYS A 67 -11.00 -9.90 1.51
C LYS A 67 -11.01 -10.75 0.25
N ILE A 68 -9.84 -11.03 -0.34
CA ILE A 68 -9.71 -11.90 -1.51
C ILE A 68 -9.69 -13.37 -1.13
N SER A 69 -8.99 -13.74 -0.06
CA SER A 69 -8.73 -15.14 0.30
C SER A 69 -9.97 -15.90 0.75
N GLY A 70 -11.11 -15.24 0.98
CA GLY A 70 -12.37 -15.90 1.32
C GLY A 70 -12.32 -16.72 2.61
N VAL A 71 -11.26 -16.55 3.42
CA VAL A 71 -11.03 -17.28 4.66
C VAL A 71 -12.12 -16.86 5.64
N LYS A 72 -13.12 -17.72 5.83
CA LYS A 72 -13.92 -17.72 7.04
C LYS A 72 -12.94 -18.07 8.17
N ILE A 73 -12.59 -17.10 8.99
CA ILE A 73 -11.90 -17.37 10.25
C ILE A 73 -12.97 -18.06 11.12
N GLU A 74 -13.04 -19.39 11.07
CA GLU A 74 -13.69 -20.16 12.12
C GLU A 74 -12.81 -20.00 13.36
N VAL A 75 -13.12 -19.00 14.17
CA VAL A 75 -12.65 -18.90 15.55
C VAL A 75 -13.34 -20.05 16.27
N LYS A 76 -12.58 -21.11 16.56
CA LYS A 76 -13.01 -22.26 17.35
C LYS A 76 -12.45 -22.16 18.75
#